data_AF-A0A174K4Z3-F1
#
_entry.id   AF-A0A174K4Z3-F1
#
_cell.length_a   1.000
_cell.length_b   1.000
_cell.length_c   1.000
_cell.angle_alpha   90.00
_cell.angle_beta   90.00
_cell.angle_gamma   90.00
#
_symmetry.space_group_name_H-M   'P 1'
#
loop_
_entity.id
_entity.type
_entity.pdbx_description
1 polymer ?
#
loop_
_entity_poly.entity_id
_entity_poly.type
_entity_poly.pdbx_seq_one_letter_code
_entity_poly.pdbx_strand_id
1 'polypeptide(L)'
;MRKLIYVSERILNIQDLEKEIKNAALHFDILKKELKKTAPSSETVDAAVYQISQSLEKANDFEFCLEQRKCEIKDAYENPRFAGNHQDAGNAD
;
A
#
# COMPACT_ATOMS: atom_id res chain seq x y z
N MET A 1 28.84 19.14 -14.41
CA MET A 1 27.39 19.17 -14.10
C MET A 1 27.20 18.96 -12.60
N ARG A 2 26.38 19.78 -11.94
CA ARG A 2 25.96 19.53 -10.55
C ARG A 2 24.91 18.43 -10.58
N LYS A 3 25.12 17.33 -9.87
CA LYS A 3 24.11 16.29 -9.72
C LYS A 3 23.05 16.75 -8.73
N LEU A 4 21.78 16.77 -9.13
CA LEU A 4 20.67 17.00 -8.22
C LEU A 4 20.36 15.67 -7.51
N ILE A 5 20.58 15.64 -6.20
CA ILE A 5 20.25 14.50 -5.33
C ILE A 5 18.96 14.85 -4.60
N TYR A 6 17.95 13.98 -4.70
CA TYR A 6 16.74 14.06 -3.88
C TYR A 6 16.64 12.85 -2.96
N VAL A 7 15.95 13.03 -1.84
CA VAL A 7 15.62 11.96 -0.91
C VAL A 7 14.16 11.58 -1.15
N SER A 8 13.93 10.31 -1.49
CA SER A 8 12.60 9.71 -1.55
C SER A 8 12.35 8.91 -0.28
N GLU A 9 11.18 9.06 0.33
CA GLU A 9 10.75 8.25 1.46
C GLU A 9 9.73 7.20 0.99
N ARG A 10 9.86 5.98 1.50
CA ARG A 10 8.91 4.89 1.25
C ARG A 10 8.42 4.34 2.58
N ILE A 11 7.11 4.19 2.73
CA ILE A 11 6.50 3.46 3.85
C ILE A 11 6.69 1.96 3.62
N LEU A 12 7.34 1.28 4.56
CA LEU A 12 7.63 -0.15 4.45
C LEU A 12 6.49 -1.03 4.95
N ASN A 13 5.82 -0.60 6.02
CA ASN A 13 4.87 -1.38 6.80
C ASN A 13 3.40 -1.02 6.55
N ILE A 14 3.07 -0.32 5.45
CA ILE A 14 1.69 0.12 5.18
C ILE A 14 0.68 -1.05 5.14
N GLN A 15 1.14 -2.23 4.72
CA GLN A 15 0.32 -3.44 4.67
C GLN A 15 -0.19 -3.88 6.05
N ASP A 16 0.57 -3.58 7.11
CA ASP A 16 0.19 -3.92 8.48
C ASP A 16 -0.96 -3.04 8.96
N LEU A 17 -0.92 -1.73 8.68
CA LEU A 17 -2.04 -0.82 8.94
C LEU A 17 -3.30 -1.23 8.16
N GLU A 18 -3.14 -1.55 6.88
CA GLU A 18 -4.26 -2.04 6.06
C GLU A 18 -4.89 -3.31 6.63
N LYS A 19 -4.07 -4.20 7.19
CA LYS A 19 -4.55 -5.45 7.80
C LYS A 19 -5.43 -5.16 9.01
N GLU A 20 -5.01 -4.25 9.90
CA GLU A 20 -5.82 -3.88 11.07
C GLU A 20 -7.14 -3.23 10.66
N ILE A 21 -7.12 -2.31 9.68
CA ILE A 21 -8.35 -1.68 9.16
C ILE A 21 -9.29 -2.73 8.53
N LYS A 22 -8.75 -3.66 7.73
CA LYS A 22 -9.53 -4.77 7.13
C LYS A 22 -10.12 -5.68 8.20
N ASN A 23 -9.37 -5.96 9.27
CA ASN A 23 -9.85 -6.80 10.38
C ASN A 23 -11.00 -6.13 11.14
N ALA A 24 -10.88 -4.82 11.41
CA ALA A 24 -11.96 -4.05 12.03
C ALA A 24 -13.22 -4.04 11.14
N ALA A 25 -13.07 -3.81 9.83
CA ALA A 25 -14.18 -3.83 8.89
C ALA A 25 -14.89 -5.19 8.83
N LEU A 26 -14.11 -6.29 8.79
CA LEU A 26 -14.65 -7.65 8.81
C LEU A 26 -15.51 -7.91 10.05
N HIS A 27 -14.98 -7.59 11.24
CA HIS A 27 -15.70 -7.83 12.49
C HIS A 27 -16.89 -6.89 12.66
N PHE A 28 -16.83 -5.67 12.13
CA PHE A 28 -17.97 -4.78 12.06
C PHE A 28 -19.10 -5.34 11.18
N ASP A 29 -18.77 -5.97 10.05
CA ASP A 29 -19.76 -6.65 9.22
C ASP A 29 -20.36 -7.88 9.91
N ILE A 30 -19.56 -8.64 10.66
CA ILE A 30 -20.05 -9.74 11.52
C ILE A 30 -21.05 -9.19 12.54
N LEU A 31 -20.68 -8.13 13.26
CA LEU A 31 -21.53 -7.46 14.24
C LEU A 31 -22.85 -6.99 13.60
N LYS A 32 -22.79 -6.33 12.45
CA LYS A 32 -23.99 -5.88 11.71
C LYS A 32 -24.90 -7.02 11.30
N LYS A 33 -24.34 -8.19 10.95
CA LYS A 33 -25.13 -9.39 10.62
C LYS A 33 -25.76 -9.99 11.88
N GLU A 34 -25.01 -10.05 12.97
CA GLU A 34 -25.47 -10.62 14.24
C GLU A 34 -26.64 -9.81 14.81
N LEU A 35 -26.53 -8.48 14.82
CA LEU A 35 -27.55 -7.57 15.34
C LEU A 35 -28.86 -7.58 14.53
N LYS A 36 -28.86 -8.12 13.31
CA LYS A 36 -30.07 -8.29 12.49
C LYS A 36 -30.84 -9.57 12.80
N LYS A 37 -30.28 -10.49 13.59
CA LYS A 37 -30.95 -11.73 13.96
C LYS A 37 -32.08 -11.45 14.96
N THR A 38 -33.12 -12.28 14.94
CA THR A 38 -34.22 -12.24 15.91
C THR A 38 -33.78 -12.53 17.34
N ALA A 39 -32.72 -13.34 17.50
CA ALA A 39 -32.04 -13.59 18.76
C ALA A 39 -30.52 -13.51 18.53
N PRO A 40 -29.88 -12.34 18.74
CA PRO A 40 -28.44 -12.17 18.63
C PRO A 40 -27.68 -12.95 19.71
N SER A 41 -26.53 -13.52 19.35
CA SER A 41 -25.60 -14.14 20.30
C SER A 41 -24.76 -13.09 21.01
N SER A 42 -24.85 -13.02 22.35
CA SER A 42 -24.03 -12.11 23.15
C SER A 42 -22.54 -12.41 22.98
N GLU A 43 -22.15 -13.68 22.93
CA GLU A 43 -20.76 -14.10 22.73
C GLU A 43 -20.21 -13.60 21.38
N THR A 44 -21.01 -13.69 20.31
CA THR A 44 -20.59 -13.20 18.99
C THR A 44 -20.50 -11.68 18.95
N VAL A 45 -21.43 -10.98 19.61
CA VAL A 45 -21.40 -9.52 19.74
C VAL A 45 -20.15 -9.08 20.50
N ASP A 46 -19.88 -9.67 21.66
CA ASP A 46 -18.74 -9.31 22.51
C ASP A 46 -17.41 -9.58 21.79
N ALA A 47 -17.29 -10.74 21.15
CA ALA A 47 -16.10 -11.09 20.36
C ALA A 47 -15.88 -10.10 19.20
N ALA A 48 -16.94 -9.73 18.47
CA ALA A 48 -16.83 -8.77 17.37
C ALA A 48 -16.44 -7.38 17.87
N VAL A 49 -17.07 -6.88 18.95
CA VAL A 49 -16.75 -5.58 19.56
C VAL A 49 -15.30 -5.55 20.04
N TYR A 50 -14.84 -6.61 20.69
CA TYR A 50 -13.45 -6.73 21.13
C TYR A 50 -12.46 -6.64 19.97
N GLN A 51 -12.69 -7.40 18.90
CA GLN A 51 -11.81 -7.42 17.73
C GLN A 51 -11.80 -6.07 16.99
N ILE A 52 -12.96 -5.43 16.83
CA ILE A 52 -13.06 -4.07 16.26
C ILE A 52 -12.23 -3.10 17.09
N SER A 53 -12.44 -3.09 18.41
CA SER A 53 -11.77 -2.15 19.31
C SER A 53 -10.25 -2.34 19.27
N GLN A 54 -9.78 -3.58 19.39
CA GLN A 54 -8.35 -3.88 19.35
C GLN A 54 -7.69 -3.48 18.02
N SER A 55 -8.33 -3.78 16.89
CA SER A 55 -7.76 -3.42 15.58
C SER A 55 -7.77 -1.91 15.34
N LEU A 56 -8.80 -1.20 15.80
CA LEU A 56 -8.83 0.27 15.71
C LEU A 56 -7.79 0.92 16.62
N GLU A 57 -7.57 0.39 17.82
CA GLU A 57 -6.52 0.86 18.74
C GLU A 57 -5.13 0.69 18.11
N LYS A 58 -4.82 -0.51 17.59
CA LYS A 58 -3.55 -0.76 16.87
C LYS A 58 -3.38 0.14 15.64
N ALA A 59 -4.44 0.41 14.91
CA ALA A 59 -4.40 1.30 13.75
C ALA A 59 -4.20 2.76 14.16
N ASN A 60 -4.78 3.19 15.27
CA ASN A 60 -4.63 4.55 15.81
C ASN A 60 -3.19 4.79 16.31
N ASP A 61 -2.61 3.78 16.96
CA ASP A 61 -1.25 3.84 17.51
C ASP A 61 -0.19 3.38 16.51
N PHE A 62 -0.55 3.27 15.22
CA PHE A 62 0.31 2.73 14.19
C PHE A 62 1.48 3.67 13.87
N GLU A 63 2.71 3.17 14.01
CA GLU A 63 3.92 3.90 13.65
C GLU A 63 4.41 3.51 12.25
N PHE A 64 4.59 4.51 11.38
CA PHE A 64 5.11 4.29 10.03
C PHE A 64 6.63 4.06 10.05
N CYS A 65 7.06 2.93 9.49
CA CYS A 65 8.46 2.67 9.20
C CYS A 65 8.81 3.27 7.83
N LEU A 66 9.66 4.29 7.81
CA LEU A 66 10.11 4.96 6.59
C LEU A 66 11.49 4.48 6.17
N GLU A 67 11.64 4.16 4.89
CA GLU A 67 12.94 3.96 4.24
C GLU A 67 13.29 5.21 3.42
N GLN A 68 14.45 5.80 3.70
CA GLN A 68 14.99 6.91 2.90
C GLN A 68 15.91 6.39 1.79
N ARG A 69 15.69 6.90 0.57
CA ARG A 69 16.45 6.53 -0.62
C ARG A 69 17.03 7.77 -1.27
N LYS A 70 18.33 7.78 -1.50
CA LYS A 70 18.98 8.81 -2.30
C LYS A 70 18.79 8.48 -3.78
N CYS A 71 18.28 9.44 -4.53
CA CYS A 71 18.01 9.30 -5.94
C CYS A 71 18.76 10.39 -6.71
N GLU A 72 19.36 10.00 -7.83
CA GLU A 72 19.98 10.94 -8.78
C GLU A 72 19.04 11.10 -9.98
N ILE A 73 18.69 12.33 -10.33
CA ILE A 73 18.04 12.60 -11.62
C ILE A 73 19.12 12.55 -12.69
N LYS A 74 18.96 11.67 -13.68
CA LYS A 74 19.74 11.72 -14.91
C LYS A 74 18.99 12.63 -15.88
N ASP A 75 19.62 13.70 -16.34
CA ASP A 75 19.03 14.69 -17.26
C ASP A 75 18.64 14.12 -18.64
N ALA A 76 18.94 12.85 -18.92
CA ALA A 76 18.62 12.20 -20.18
C ALA A 76 17.51 11.16 -20.00
N TYR A 77 16.33 11.47 -20.53
CA TYR A 77 15.29 10.48 -20.80
C TYR A 77 15.73 9.63 -22.01
N GLU A 78 16.65 8.68 -21.79
CA GLU A 78 16.95 7.66 -22.79
C GLU A 78 15.81 6.64 -22.77
N ASN A 79 14.79 6.86 -23.59
CA ASN A 79 13.75 5.87 -23.83
C ASN A 79 14.35 4.72 -24.66
N PRO A 80 14.54 3.50 -24.10
CA PRO A 80 15.19 2.41 -24.83
C PRO A 80 14.36 1.93 -26.04
N ARG A 81 13.08 2.32 -26.14
CA ARG A 81 12.17 1.88 -27.21
C ARG A 81 12.45 2.51 -28.58
N PHE A 82 13.37 3.47 -28.68
CA PHE A 82 13.75 4.10 -29.96
C PHE A 82 15.14 3.70 -30.46
N ALA A 83 15.88 2.84 -29.73
CA ALA A 83 17.22 2.40 -30.11
C ALA A 83 17.24 1.25 -31.15
N GLY A 84 16.17 1.11 -31.94
CA GLY A 84 16.04 0.07 -32.97
C GLY A 84 15.26 0.58 -34.16
N ASN A 85 15.97 1.12 -35.16
CA ASN A 85 15.71 0.98 -36.60
C ASN A 85 16.59 1.95 -37.39
N HIS A 86 17.89 1.67 -37.47
CA HIS A 86 18.64 1.95 -38.70
C HIS A 86 18.85 0.60 -39.37
N GLN A 87 17.89 0.21 -40.21
CA GLN A 87 18.16 -0.78 -41.25
C GLN A 87 18.96 -0.06 -42.32
N ASP A 88 20.14 -0.61 -42.64
CA ASP A 88 20.99 -0.19 -43.73
C ASP A 88 20.17 -0.13 -45.02
N ALA A 89 19.98 1.09 -45.55
CA ALA A 89 19.49 1.29 -46.89
C ALA A 89 20.55 0.76 -47.85
N GLY A 90 20.16 -0.22 -48.65
CA GLY A 90 21.04 -0.89 -49.61
C GLY A 90 21.71 0.08 -50.59
N ASN A 91 22.99 -0.18 -50.85
CA ASN A 91 23.66 0.33 -52.04
C ASN A 91 23.14 -0.45 -53.25
N ALA A 92 22.43 0.25 -54.13
CA ALA A 92 22.36 -0.06 -55.54
C ALA A 92 23.33 0.89 -56.25
N ASP A 93 24.42 0.32 -56.79
CA ASP A 93 24.96 0.57 -58.14
C ASP A 93 26.22 -0.30 -58.36
#